data_AF-A0A2D0R6I0-F1
#
_entry.id   AF-A0A2D0R6I0-F1
#
_cell.length_a   1.000
_cell.length_b   1.000
_cell.length_c   1.000
_cell.angle_alpha   90.00
_cell.angle_beta   90.00
_cell.angle_gamma   90.00
#
_symmetry.space_group_name_H-M   'P 1'
#
loop_
_entity.id
_entity.type
_entity.pdbx_description
1 polymer ?
#
loop_
_entity_poly.entity_id
_entity_poly.type
_entity_poly.pdbx_seq_one_letter_code
_entity_poly.pdbx_strand_id
1 'polypeptide(L)'
;MADAAQPEPQDLEIKIQETREKFKNDFVQDSTQKYDSRDVERLFKDDALVERYLTWRQFVVEDTLKMIDESFQWRKEFHLNDLTESSIPRWMFETGAVYLHGYDKEGNKLFWFKVKLHVKDAKTIMDKKKYVAFWLERYVKREPGMPLTVVFDMSESGLSNIDMDFVKYIINCFKVYYPKFLSKMILYEMPWIMNAAWKIVKTWLGPEAISKLKFTTKSEVQMYIDAEHLPPHMGGTDQFKYSYPPLPDDDFQSPICENGPIVSEDESEIKDTESECKSLESSFNTEITVKSKKVNFAEESDRTESLSRLRGARKPLTTFKGTLLHVSPAEELRFGSRETEKKCLVILNNITKNQVAFKVRTTAPEKYRVKPSSSTCEPGANVDILVSLHGGFQASPQDRFLVMAAEMEPNAGTSDLSQFWKEVSKSKIMEHRLRCHVLEPPKSILSSSNESISVTSTSDAHDLQTALTRIMTTTSRLEQKLETCLWVQKVLLVMVSVLMAFSFSTMYSLWRS
;
A
#
# COMPACT_ATOMS: atom_id res chain seq x y z
N MET A 1 -13.39 19.43 5.11
CA MET A 1 -14.47 20.18 5.77
C MET A 1 -14.62 21.57 5.17
N ALA A 2 -15.85 22.01 4.90
CA ALA A 2 -16.18 23.41 5.07
C ALA A 2 -16.00 23.72 6.56
N ASP A 3 -15.27 24.77 6.87
CA ASP A 3 -15.01 25.22 8.24
C ASP A 3 -16.37 25.47 8.90
N ALA A 4 -16.82 24.58 9.78
CA ALA A 4 -17.99 24.85 10.59
C ALA A 4 -17.58 26.02 11.48
N ALA A 5 -18.22 27.18 11.29
CA ALA A 5 -17.91 28.39 12.05
C ALA A 5 -17.79 28.02 13.53
N GLN A 6 -16.63 28.31 14.13
CA GLN A 6 -16.46 28.06 15.54
C GLN A 6 -17.56 28.82 16.30
N PRO A 7 -18.24 28.17 17.25
CA PRO A 7 -19.22 28.85 18.07
C PRO A 7 -18.53 30.01 18.79
N GLU A 8 -19.29 31.08 19.03
CA GLU A 8 -18.83 32.17 19.89
C GLU A 8 -18.38 31.59 21.25
N PRO A 9 -17.36 32.18 21.92
CA PRO A 9 -16.82 31.61 23.16
C PRO A 9 -17.87 31.31 24.23
N GLN A 10 -18.91 32.13 24.33
CA GLN A 10 -20.04 31.91 25.26
C GLN A 10 -20.89 30.69 24.89
N ASP A 11 -21.13 30.45 23.60
CA ASP A 11 -21.88 29.29 23.13
C ASP A 11 -21.09 27.98 23.33
N LEU A 12 -19.76 28.05 23.27
CA LEU A 12 -18.89 26.90 23.56
C LEU A 12 -18.96 26.50 25.03
N GLU A 13 -18.86 27.47 25.94
CA GLU A 13 -18.92 27.21 27.39
C GLU A 13 -20.28 26.59 27.78
N ILE A 14 -21.38 27.09 27.23
CA ILE A 14 -22.72 26.53 27.41
C ILE A 14 -22.76 25.06 26.95
N LYS A 15 -22.21 24.75 25.78
CA LYS A 15 -22.20 23.37 25.26
C LYS A 15 -21.31 22.43 26.06
N ILE A 16 -20.18 22.91 26.57
CA ILE A 16 -19.30 22.12 27.45
C ILE A 16 -20.08 21.76 28.72
N GLN A 17 -20.75 22.73 29.33
CA GLN A 17 -21.53 22.51 30.54
C GLN A 17 -22.74 21.59 30.29
N GLU A 18 -23.50 21.81 29.20
CA GLU A 18 -24.60 20.94 28.79
C GLU A 18 -24.14 19.49 28.62
N THR A 19 -22.99 19.28 27.96
CA THR A 19 -22.41 17.95 27.75
C THR A 19 -22.07 17.27 29.07
N ARG A 20 -21.46 17.99 30.01
CA ARG A 20 -21.12 17.46 31.35
C ARG A 20 -22.36 17.09 32.15
N GLU A 21 -23.38 17.94 32.14
CA GLU A 21 -24.62 17.69 32.88
C GLU A 21 -25.37 16.48 32.33
N LYS A 22 -25.55 16.40 31.00
CA LYS A 22 -26.17 15.23 30.37
C LYS A 22 -25.35 13.97 30.57
N PHE A 23 -24.01 14.03 30.46
CA PHE A 23 -23.16 12.88 30.74
C PHE A 23 -23.33 12.38 32.19
N LYS A 24 -23.40 13.30 33.16
CA LYS A 24 -23.64 12.96 34.56
C LYS A 24 -24.97 12.23 34.76
N ASN A 25 -26.05 12.80 34.22
CA ASN A 25 -27.41 12.33 34.44
C ASN A 25 -27.69 11.02 33.70
N ASP A 26 -27.26 10.92 32.44
CA ASP A 26 -27.66 9.82 31.55
C ASP A 26 -26.71 8.61 31.63
N PHE A 27 -25.45 8.81 32.04
CA PHE A 27 -24.43 7.77 31.97
C PHE A 27 -23.77 7.42 33.31
N VAL A 28 -23.63 8.39 34.23
CA VAL A 28 -22.93 8.16 35.50
C VAL A 28 -23.89 7.81 36.64
N GLN A 29 -25.08 8.41 36.65
CA GLN A 29 -26.06 8.24 37.74
C GLN A 29 -26.45 6.78 37.98
N ASP A 30 -26.51 5.96 36.92
CA ASP A 30 -26.98 4.57 36.98
C ASP A 30 -25.86 3.52 37.03
N SER A 31 -24.58 3.88 36.84
CA SER A 31 -23.48 2.91 36.84
C SER A 31 -22.10 3.52 37.10
N THR A 32 -21.68 3.54 38.37
CA THR A 32 -20.32 3.94 38.78
C THR A 32 -19.23 2.96 38.31
N GLN A 33 -19.62 1.77 37.84
CA GLN A 33 -18.69 0.75 37.34
C GLN A 33 -18.54 0.74 35.81
N LYS A 34 -19.22 1.61 35.05
CA LYS A 34 -19.08 1.61 33.59
C LYS A 34 -17.75 2.19 33.09
N TYR A 35 -17.21 3.17 33.82
CA TYR A 35 -16.01 3.94 33.42
C TYR A 35 -14.88 3.84 34.45
N ASP A 36 -13.68 4.27 34.08
CA ASP A 36 -12.60 4.57 35.04
C ASP A 36 -12.89 5.95 35.65
N SER A 37 -12.81 6.08 36.98
CA SER A 37 -13.14 7.32 37.67
C SER A 37 -12.23 8.48 37.28
N ARG A 38 -10.97 8.20 36.90
CA ARG A 38 -10.00 9.22 36.46
C ARG A 38 -10.42 9.88 35.15
N ASP A 39 -11.01 9.12 34.23
CA ASP A 39 -11.51 9.65 32.96
C ASP A 39 -12.78 10.49 33.16
N VAL A 40 -13.68 10.03 34.05
CA VAL A 40 -14.86 10.80 34.45
C VAL A 40 -14.44 12.11 35.10
N GLU A 41 -13.55 12.07 36.09
CA GLU A 41 -13.03 13.27 36.76
C GLU A 41 -12.38 14.24 35.76
N ARG A 42 -11.59 13.72 34.82
CA ARG A 42 -10.97 14.53 33.77
C ARG A 42 -12.03 15.21 32.90
N LEU A 43 -13.11 14.54 32.52
CA LEU A 43 -14.19 15.15 31.72
C LEU A 43 -14.79 16.39 32.40
N PHE A 44 -14.92 16.38 33.73
CA PHE A 44 -15.46 17.50 34.51
C PHE A 44 -14.44 18.61 34.80
N LYS A 45 -13.14 18.38 34.57
CA LYS A 45 -12.07 19.34 34.88
C LYS A 45 -11.37 19.93 33.65
N ASP A 46 -11.36 19.20 32.53
CA ASP A 46 -10.60 19.51 31.32
C ASP A 46 -11.57 19.98 30.21
N ASP A 47 -11.74 21.30 30.07
CA ASP A 47 -12.58 21.89 29.01
C ASP A 47 -12.09 21.52 27.62
N ALA A 48 -10.76 21.49 27.43
CA ALA A 48 -10.15 21.15 26.15
C ALA A 48 -10.44 19.70 25.73
N LEU A 49 -10.62 18.77 26.67
CA LEU A 49 -11.08 17.42 26.37
C LEU A 49 -12.50 17.44 25.79
N VAL A 50 -13.42 18.14 26.46
CA VAL A 50 -14.84 18.21 26.04
C VAL A 50 -14.96 18.92 24.70
N GLU A 51 -14.26 20.04 24.52
CA GLU A 51 -14.22 20.80 23.28
C GLU A 51 -13.75 19.95 22.09
N ARG A 52 -12.74 19.09 22.27
CA ARG A 52 -12.25 18.21 21.19
C ARG A 52 -13.35 17.26 20.70
N TYR A 53 -14.09 16.63 21.62
CA TYR A 53 -15.21 15.76 21.25
C TYR A 53 -16.34 16.55 20.60
N LEU A 54 -16.73 17.69 21.19
CA LEU A 54 -17.75 18.59 20.64
C LEU A 54 -17.39 19.01 19.22
N THR A 55 -16.17 19.52 19.01
CA THR A 55 -15.75 19.98 17.69
C THR A 55 -15.75 18.85 16.68
N TRP A 56 -15.34 17.64 17.07
CA TRP A 56 -15.38 16.47 16.19
C TRP A 56 -16.80 16.08 15.78
N ARG A 57 -17.76 16.26 16.68
CA ARG A 57 -19.19 16.03 16.42
C ARG A 57 -19.94 17.30 16.05
N GLN A 58 -19.22 18.31 15.52
CA GLN A 58 -19.79 19.56 15.02
C GLN A 58 -20.74 20.22 16.03
N PHE A 59 -20.35 20.17 17.30
CA PHE A 59 -21.07 20.75 18.43
C PHE A 59 -22.46 20.14 18.68
N VAL A 60 -22.73 18.93 18.18
CA VAL A 60 -23.92 18.14 18.49
C VAL A 60 -23.70 17.34 19.78
N VAL A 61 -24.37 17.75 20.85
CA VAL A 61 -24.15 17.20 22.21
C VAL A 61 -24.51 15.71 22.31
N GLU A 62 -25.66 15.29 21.78
CA GLU A 62 -26.10 13.87 21.83
C GLU A 62 -25.10 12.91 21.18
N ASP A 63 -24.53 13.36 20.07
CA ASP A 63 -23.54 12.63 19.29
C ASP A 63 -22.17 12.62 19.98
N THR A 64 -21.85 13.70 20.68
CA THR A 64 -20.68 13.84 21.55
C THR A 64 -20.75 12.87 22.72
N LEU A 65 -21.89 12.79 23.40
CA LEU A 65 -22.11 11.88 24.54
C LEU A 65 -21.91 10.41 24.15
N LYS A 66 -22.47 9.96 23.02
CA LYS A 66 -22.26 8.60 22.52
C LYS A 66 -20.78 8.28 22.27
N MET A 67 -20.04 9.25 21.75
CA MET A 67 -18.61 9.09 21.46
C MET A 67 -17.76 9.06 22.73
N ILE A 68 -18.10 9.89 23.73
CA ILE A 68 -17.46 9.86 25.06
C ILE A 68 -17.76 8.51 25.73
N ASP A 69 -19.01 8.04 25.68
CA ASP A 69 -19.41 6.75 26.24
C ASP A 69 -18.60 5.58 25.67
N GLU A 70 -18.53 5.49 24.34
CA GLU A 70 -17.76 4.45 23.65
C GLU A 70 -16.26 4.56 23.97
N SER A 71 -15.72 5.79 24.02
CA SER A 71 -14.32 6.02 24.33
C SER A 71 -13.99 5.63 25.77
N PHE A 72 -14.79 6.02 26.77
CA PHE A 72 -14.49 5.75 28.17
C PHE A 72 -14.65 4.26 28.53
N GLN A 73 -15.59 3.56 27.90
CA GLN A 73 -15.66 2.09 28.01
C GLN A 73 -14.39 1.45 27.45
N TRP A 74 -13.93 1.88 26.28
CA TRP A 74 -12.68 1.39 25.70
C TRP A 74 -11.46 1.70 26.59
N ARG A 75 -11.35 2.93 27.12
CA ARG A 75 -10.26 3.32 28.03
C ARG A 75 -10.20 2.42 29.26
N LYS A 76 -11.37 2.09 29.83
CA LYS A 76 -11.50 1.17 30.96
C LYS A 76 -11.13 -0.26 30.59
N GLU A 77 -11.72 -0.81 29.54
CA GLU A 77 -11.47 -2.18 29.06
C GLU A 77 -9.98 -2.43 28.79
N PHE A 78 -9.29 -1.42 28.28
CA PHE A 78 -7.87 -1.49 27.94
C PHE A 78 -6.94 -1.10 29.09
N HIS A 79 -7.48 -0.66 30.23
CA HIS A 79 -6.74 -0.15 31.38
C HIS A 79 -5.74 0.95 31.00
N LEU A 80 -6.15 1.90 30.14
CA LEU A 80 -5.23 2.87 29.55
C LEU A 80 -4.55 3.79 30.56
N ASN A 81 -5.25 4.14 31.64
CA ASN A 81 -4.68 4.99 32.68
C ASN A 81 -3.55 4.29 33.46
N ASP A 82 -3.48 2.95 33.42
CA ASP A 82 -2.44 2.13 34.05
C ASP A 82 -1.48 1.51 33.03
N LEU A 83 -1.66 1.85 31.74
CA LEU A 83 -0.86 1.31 30.64
C LEU A 83 0.56 1.89 30.70
N THR A 84 1.50 1.00 30.94
CA THR A 84 2.94 1.29 31.06
C THR A 84 3.73 0.36 30.15
N GLU A 85 5.01 0.65 29.94
CA GLU A 85 5.88 -0.23 29.16
C GLU A 85 5.92 -1.65 29.75
N SER A 86 5.97 -1.77 31.07
CA SER A 86 5.93 -3.05 31.80
C SER A 86 4.61 -3.82 31.67
N SER A 87 3.51 -3.14 31.32
CA SER A 87 2.21 -3.79 31.12
C SER A 87 2.07 -4.47 29.76
N ILE A 88 3.06 -4.29 28.88
CA ILE A 88 3.08 -4.80 27.52
C ILE A 88 4.18 -5.87 27.40
N PRO A 89 3.86 -7.06 26.85
CA PRO A 89 4.87 -8.08 26.61
C PRO A 89 6.11 -7.55 25.87
N ARG A 90 7.27 -7.70 26.52
CA ARG A 90 8.57 -7.19 26.05
C ARG A 90 8.88 -7.51 24.58
N TRP A 91 8.56 -8.73 24.15
CA TRP A 91 8.80 -9.20 22.78
C TRP A 91 8.11 -8.34 21.72
N MET A 92 7.00 -7.67 22.04
CA MET A 92 6.32 -6.78 21.07
C MET A 92 7.14 -5.54 20.76
N PHE A 93 7.82 -4.97 21.75
CA PHE A 93 8.78 -3.90 21.49
C PHE A 93 9.94 -4.44 20.65
N GLU A 94 10.52 -5.57 21.05
CA GLU A 94 11.64 -6.22 20.34
C GLU A 94 11.35 -6.50 18.86
N THR A 95 10.09 -6.70 18.47
CA THR A 95 9.73 -6.89 17.05
C THR A 95 10.01 -5.66 16.18
N GLY A 96 9.94 -4.45 16.72
CA GLY A 96 9.98 -3.22 15.91
C GLY A 96 8.85 -3.10 14.89
N ALA A 97 7.73 -3.80 15.10
CA ALA A 97 6.58 -3.79 14.20
C ALA A 97 5.85 -2.44 14.19
N VAL A 98 5.90 -1.69 15.30
CA VAL A 98 5.23 -0.40 15.48
C VAL A 98 6.15 0.55 16.23
N TYR A 99 6.35 1.77 15.75
CA TYR A 99 7.21 2.80 16.37
C TYR A 99 6.94 4.21 15.83
N LEU A 100 7.40 5.25 16.53
CA LEU A 100 7.38 6.65 16.09
C LEU A 100 8.78 7.08 15.66
N HIS A 101 8.94 7.64 14.46
CA HIS A 101 10.24 8.15 13.98
C HIS A 101 10.10 9.02 12.74
N GLY A 102 10.80 10.16 12.69
CA GLY A 102 10.73 11.09 11.56
C GLY A 102 9.40 11.87 11.46
N TYR A 103 9.31 12.72 10.44
CA TYR A 103 8.18 13.62 10.19
C TYR A 103 7.75 13.59 8.72
N ASP A 104 6.46 13.84 8.45
CA ASP A 104 5.99 14.10 7.10
C ASP A 104 6.27 15.56 6.68
N LYS A 105 6.06 15.90 5.41
CA LYS A 105 6.29 17.26 4.89
C LYS A 105 5.44 18.35 5.54
N GLU A 106 4.39 17.98 6.25
CA GLU A 106 3.51 18.89 6.99
C GLU A 106 3.91 18.98 8.48
N GLY A 107 5.04 18.39 8.86
CA GLY A 107 5.56 18.42 10.23
C GLY A 107 4.87 17.44 11.18
N ASN A 108 4.06 16.50 10.68
CA ASN A 108 3.38 15.51 11.52
C ASN A 108 4.30 14.33 11.81
N LYS A 109 4.36 13.89 13.08
CA LYS A 109 5.16 12.73 13.48
C LYS A 109 4.70 11.47 12.72
N LEU A 110 5.65 10.69 12.21
CA LEU A 110 5.32 9.44 11.54
C LEU A 110 5.15 8.31 12.55
N PHE A 111 4.02 7.61 12.44
CA PHE A 111 3.71 6.41 13.21
C PHE A 111 3.74 5.18 12.30
N TRP A 112 4.85 4.44 12.38
CA TRP A 112 5.19 3.36 11.48
C TRP A 112 4.52 2.05 11.91
N PHE A 113 4.01 1.32 10.92
CA PHE A 113 3.54 -0.06 11.02
C PHE A 113 4.24 -0.89 9.95
N LYS A 114 5.16 -1.78 10.35
CA LYS A 114 5.80 -2.76 9.46
C LYS A 114 4.88 -3.96 9.29
N VAL A 115 4.05 -3.94 8.25
CA VAL A 115 2.97 -4.92 8.05
C VAL A 115 3.50 -6.34 7.88
N LYS A 116 4.67 -6.51 7.27
CA LYS A 116 5.34 -7.82 7.14
C LYS A 116 5.49 -8.55 8.48
N LEU A 117 5.69 -7.82 9.57
CA LEU A 117 5.90 -8.36 10.91
C LEU A 117 4.59 -8.67 11.65
N HIS A 118 3.45 -8.24 11.11
CA HIS A 118 2.16 -8.54 11.72
C HIS A 118 1.72 -9.97 11.40
N VAL A 119 1.39 -10.74 12.43
CA VAL A 119 0.79 -12.06 12.31
C VAL A 119 -0.56 -12.05 12.99
N LYS A 120 -1.61 -12.50 12.29
CA LYS A 120 -2.93 -12.68 12.90
C LYS A 120 -2.88 -13.83 13.90
N ASP A 121 -3.15 -13.52 15.16
CA ASP A 121 -3.22 -14.50 16.25
C ASP A 121 -4.17 -14.01 17.33
N ALA A 122 -5.21 -14.80 17.61
CA ALA A 122 -6.25 -14.46 18.57
C ALA A 122 -5.73 -14.40 20.01
N LYS A 123 -4.62 -15.09 20.34
CA LYS A 123 -4.05 -15.05 21.68
C LYS A 123 -3.33 -13.74 21.97
N THR A 124 -2.73 -13.13 20.96
CA THR A 124 -1.91 -11.91 21.09
C THR A 124 -2.61 -10.65 20.60
N ILE A 125 -3.85 -10.75 20.12
CA ILE A 125 -4.55 -9.60 19.53
C ILE A 125 -4.79 -8.48 20.54
N MET A 126 -5.13 -8.82 21.77
CA MET A 126 -5.36 -7.84 22.83
C MET A 126 -4.06 -7.10 23.15
N ASP A 127 -2.98 -7.84 23.36
CA ASP A 127 -1.65 -7.29 23.60
C ASP A 127 -1.20 -6.33 22.47
N LYS A 128 -1.44 -6.68 21.20
CA LYS A 128 -1.16 -5.81 20.05
C LYS A 128 -2.00 -4.54 20.04
N LYS A 129 -3.29 -4.63 20.38
CA LYS A 129 -4.17 -3.46 20.45
C LYS A 129 -3.74 -2.52 21.59
N LYS A 130 -3.37 -3.07 22.76
CA LYS A 130 -2.75 -2.31 23.88
C LYS A 130 -1.41 -1.70 23.49
N TYR A 131 -0.58 -2.40 22.72
CA TYR A 131 0.70 -1.89 22.24
C TYR A 131 0.54 -0.64 21.37
N VAL A 132 -0.45 -0.62 20.47
CA VAL A 132 -0.79 0.58 19.70
C VAL A 132 -1.32 1.70 20.61
N ALA A 133 -2.22 1.37 21.55
CA ALA A 133 -2.75 2.36 22.48
C ALA A 133 -1.65 3.00 23.34
N PHE A 134 -0.61 2.23 23.72
CA PHE A 134 0.55 2.75 24.45
C PHE A 134 1.31 3.80 23.65
N TRP A 135 1.58 3.54 22.37
CA TRP A 135 2.25 4.52 21.52
C TRP A 135 1.41 5.79 21.33
N LEU A 136 0.09 5.63 21.16
CA LEU A 136 -0.83 6.77 21.04
C LEU A 136 -0.91 7.57 22.33
N GLU A 137 -1.14 6.95 23.49
CA GLU A 137 -1.16 7.62 24.80
C GLU A 137 0.18 8.34 25.09
N ARG A 138 1.31 7.70 24.75
CA ARG A 138 2.63 8.32 24.92
C ARG A 138 2.78 9.56 24.04
N TYR A 139 2.36 9.49 22.77
CA TYR A 139 2.46 10.63 21.86
C TYR A 139 1.48 11.76 22.23
N VAL A 140 0.22 11.45 22.58
CA VAL A 140 -0.77 12.46 23.04
C VAL A 140 -0.26 13.22 24.27
N LYS A 141 0.40 12.54 25.21
CA LYS A 141 0.97 13.17 26.40
C LYS A 141 2.16 14.07 26.08
N ARG A 142 2.98 13.69 25.10
CA ARG A 142 4.18 14.44 24.70
C ARG A 142 3.88 15.63 23.80
N GLU A 143 2.97 15.47 22.85
CA GLU A 143 2.61 16.47 21.82
C GLU A 143 1.09 16.71 21.82
N PRO A 144 0.53 17.36 22.86
CA PRO A 144 -0.92 17.48 23.00
C PRO A 144 -1.56 18.26 21.85
N GLY A 145 -2.48 17.61 21.13
CA GLY A 145 -3.23 18.25 20.05
C GLY A 145 -2.56 18.21 18.68
N MET A 146 -1.30 17.76 18.60
CA MET A 146 -0.60 17.58 17.33
C MET A 146 -1.04 16.26 16.66
N PRO A 147 -1.48 16.28 15.40
CA PRO A 147 -1.82 15.05 14.70
C PRO A 147 -0.56 14.24 14.34
N LEU A 148 -0.77 12.99 13.95
CA LEU A 148 0.26 12.11 13.40
C LEU A 148 -0.09 11.67 11.97
N THR A 149 0.93 11.20 11.26
CA THR A 149 0.79 10.51 9.98
C THR A 149 1.11 9.04 10.18
N VAL A 150 0.13 8.16 9.94
CA VAL A 150 0.35 6.71 10.05
C VAL A 150 0.97 6.21 8.76
N VAL A 151 2.04 5.44 8.84
CA VAL A 151 2.68 4.82 7.67
C VAL A 151 2.62 3.31 7.79
N PHE A 152 1.82 2.69 6.92
CA PHE A 152 1.81 1.25 6.73
C PHE A 152 2.86 0.88 5.68
N ASP A 153 4.01 0.39 6.14
CA ASP A 153 5.00 -0.23 5.26
C ASP A 153 4.53 -1.65 4.92
N MET A 154 4.00 -1.81 3.71
CA MET A 154 3.47 -3.07 3.21
C MET A 154 4.47 -3.83 2.34
N SER A 155 5.73 -3.37 2.29
CA SER A 155 6.82 -4.06 1.59
C SER A 155 6.92 -5.50 2.06
N GLU A 156 6.98 -6.43 1.11
CA GLU A 156 7.12 -7.87 1.37
C GLU A 156 5.99 -8.48 2.24
N SER A 157 4.86 -7.78 2.38
CA SER A 157 3.68 -8.32 3.07
C SER A 157 2.80 -9.16 2.13
N GLY A 158 1.96 -10.02 2.71
CA GLY A 158 1.04 -10.90 1.97
C GLY A 158 -0.23 -11.22 2.76
N LEU A 159 -1.05 -12.13 2.22
CA LEU A 159 -2.36 -12.50 2.80
C LEU A 159 -2.29 -12.92 4.28
N SER A 160 -1.19 -13.54 4.71
CA SER A 160 -0.98 -13.97 6.10
C SER A 160 -0.88 -12.81 7.08
N ASN A 161 -0.58 -11.60 6.61
CA ASN A 161 -0.49 -10.39 7.42
C ASN A 161 -1.84 -9.65 7.51
N ILE A 162 -2.89 -10.11 6.82
CA ILE A 162 -4.19 -9.43 6.84
C ILE A 162 -4.97 -9.83 8.09
N ASP A 163 -5.23 -8.85 8.95
CA ASP A 163 -6.05 -9.00 10.14
C ASP A 163 -7.13 -7.92 10.19
N MET A 164 -8.32 -8.27 9.71
CA MET A 164 -9.43 -7.32 9.58
C MET A 164 -9.93 -6.79 10.93
N ASP A 165 -9.81 -7.57 12.02
CA ASP A 165 -10.19 -7.07 13.35
C ASP A 165 -9.19 -6.03 13.84
N PHE A 166 -7.90 -6.30 13.65
CA PHE A 166 -6.85 -5.33 13.99
C PHE A 166 -6.95 -4.06 13.15
N VAL A 167 -7.17 -4.15 11.82
CA VAL A 167 -7.37 -2.98 10.95
C VAL A 167 -8.58 -2.16 11.40
N LYS A 168 -9.71 -2.81 11.73
CA LYS A 168 -10.90 -2.12 12.24
C LYS A 168 -10.60 -1.39 13.55
N TYR A 169 -9.82 -2.00 14.43
CA TYR A 169 -9.37 -1.37 15.67
C TYR A 169 -8.50 -0.12 15.41
N ILE A 170 -7.52 -0.17 14.50
CA ILE A 170 -6.71 1.01 14.15
C ILE A 170 -7.58 2.14 13.61
N ILE A 171 -8.57 1.82 12.76
CA ILE A 171 -9.53 2.82 12.26
C ILE A 171 -10.33 3.44 13.41
N ASN A 172 -10.82 2.63 14.34
CA ASN A 172 -11.56 3.12 15.51
C ASN A 172 -10.72 3.98 16.44
N CYS A 173 -9.41 3.73 16.56
CA CYS A 173 -8.49 4.60 17.31
C CYS A 173 -8.61 6.05 16.83
N PHE A 174 -8.59 6.30 15.52
CA PHE A 174 -8.63 7.67 14.98
C PHE A 174 -10.05 8.18 14.70
N LYS A 175 -11.03 7.29 14.56
CA LYS A 175 -12.43 7.65 14.30
C LYS A 175 -13.21 7.98 15.58
N VAL A 176 -12.91 7.28 16.67
CA VAL A 176 -13.67 7.32 17.92
C VAL A 176 -12.80 7.78 19.10
N TYR A 177 -11.67 7.13 19.34
CA TYR A 177 -10.96 7.28 20.62
C TYR A 177 -10.02 8.49 20.67
N TYR A 178 -9.44 8.87 19.54
CA TYR A 178 -8.51 9.99 19.38
C TYR A 178 -8.97 10.91 18.24
N PRO A 179 -10.10 11.64 18.39
CA PRO A 179 -10.56 12.57 17.37
C PRO A 179 -9.51 13.61 17.02
N LYS A 180 -9.51 14.05 15.76
CA LYS A 180 -8.55 15.01 15.18
C LYS A 180 -7.07 14.60 15.22
N PHE A 181 -6.74 13.40 15.71
CA PHE A 181 -5.34 12.99 15.88
C PHE A 181 -4.68 12.45 14.61
N LEU A 182 -5.46 12.19 13.55
CA LEU A 182 -4.96 11.67 12.29
C LEU A 182 -4.88 12.77 11.23
N SER A 183 -3.67 13.05 10.74
CA SER A 183 -3.43 13.83 9.53
C SER A 183 -3.80 13.00 8.29
N LYS A 184 -3.01 11.94 8.01
CA LYS A 184 -3.24 10.99 6.91
C LYS A 184 -2.72 9.60 7.25
N MET A 185 -3.16 8.59 6.49
CA MET A 185 -2.52 7.26 6.50
C MET A 185 -1.89 6.99 5.15
N ILE A 186 -0.60 6.69 5.13
CA ILE A 186 0.16 6.33 3.94
C ILE A 186 0.23 4.81 3.87
N LEU A 187 -0.21 4.24 2.75
CA LEU A 187 -0.12 2.81 2.45
C LEU A 187 0.95 2.60 1.38
N TYR A 188 2.16 2.28 1.83
CA TYR A 188 3.34 2.13 0.98
C TYR A 188 3.41 0.71 0.39
N GLU A 189 3.53 0.61 -0.93
CA GLU A 189 3.69 -0.66 -1.68
C GLU A 189 2.60 -1.70 -1.35
N MET A 190 1.33 -1.26 -1.29
CA MET A 190 0.21 -2.17 -1.02
C MET A 190 0.16 -3.31 -2.06
N PRO A 191 0.29 -4.58 -1.65
CA PRO A 191 0.21 -5.70 -2.57
C PRO A 191 -1.20 -5.82 -3.16
N TRP A 192 -1.29 -6.05 -4.48
CA TRP A 192 -2.58 -6.16 -5.19
C TRP A 192 -3.54 -7.21 -4.60
N ILE A 193 -3.01 -8.24 -3.94
CA ILE A 193 -3.80 -9.28 -3.28
C ILE A 193 -4.61 -8.73 -2.09
N MET A 194 -4.18 -7.59 -1.53
CA MET A 194 -4.87 -6.90 -0.44
C MET A 194 -6.03 -6.01 -0.92
N ASN A 195 -6.28 -5.92 -2.23
CA ASN A 195 -7.44 -5.18 -2.76
C ASN A 195 -8.78 -5.69 -2.23
N ALA A 196 -8.88 -6.99 -1.91
CA ALA A 196 -10.08 -7.55 -1.28
C ALA A 196 -10.30 -6.99 0.14
N ALA A 197 -9.23 -6.92 0.95
CA ALA A 197 -9.27 -6.28 2.26
C ALA A 197 -9.61 -4.79 2.14
N TRP A 198 -9.02 -4.08 1.16
CA TRP A 198 -9.36 -2.69 0.89
C TRP A 198 -10.84 -2.46 0.56
N LYS A 199 -11.46 -3.34 -0.24
CA LYS A 199 -12.90 -3.26 -0.53
C LYS A 199 -13.75 -3.33 0.74
N ILE A 200 -13.34 -4.14 1.72
CA ILE A 200 -14.03 -4.24 3.01
C ILE A 200 -13.75 -2.99 3.85
N VAL A 201 -12.50 -2.52 3.92
CA VAL A 201 -12.15 -1.30 4.66
C VAL A 201 -12.98 -0.10 4.19
N LYS A 202 -13.23 0.02 2.89
CA LYS A 202 -14.08 1.09 2.34
C LYS A 202 -15.52 1.08 2.87
N THR A 203 -16.07 -0.06 3.31
CA THR A 203 -17.43 -0.10 3.88
C THR A 203 -17.47 0.45 5.30
N TRP A 204 -16.32 0.62 5.96
CA TRP A 204 -16.21 1.17 7.32
C TRP A 204 -15.96 2.67 7.34
N LEU A 205 -15.59 3.24 6.20
CA LEU A 205 -15.09 4.61 6.06
C LEU A 205 -16.02 5.47 5.21
N GLY A 206 -16.29 6.69 5.68
CA GLY A 206 -16.94 7.71 4.86
C GLY A 206 -15.98 8.33 3.84
N PRO A 207 -16.47 9.10 2.87
CA PRO A 207 -15.65 9.72 1.81
C PRO A 207 -14.47 10.55 2.32
N GLU A 208 -14.68 11.31 3.41
CA GLU A 208 -13.63 12.12 4.03
C GLU A 208 -12.53 11.28 4.67
N ALA A 209 -12.87 10.17 5.33
CA ALA A 209 -11.86 9.27 5.88
C ALA A 209 -11.09 8.55 4.77
N ILE A 210 -11.76 8.22 3.65
CA ILE A 210 -11.11 7.64 2.47
C ILE A 210 -10.11 8.62 1.85
N SER A 211 -10.41 9.93 1.81
CA SER A 211 -9.51 10.91 1.23
C SER A 211 -8.21 11.10 2.03
N LYS A 212 -8.21 10.74 3.33
CA LYS A 212 -7.02 10.70 4.18
C LYS A 212 -6.11 9.49 3.92
N LEU A 213 -6.56 8.49 3.17
CA LEU A 213 -5.74 7.32 2.81
C LEU A 213 -4.95 7.61 1.53
N LYS A 214 -3.62 7.55 1.62
CA LYS A 214 -2.68 7.83 0.54
C LYS A 214 -1.96 6.54 0.14
N PHE A 215 -2.40 5.95 -0.96
CA PHE A 215 -1.72 4.79 -1.54
C PHE A 215 -0.53 5.28 -2.35
N THR A 216 0.64 4.70 -2.11
CA THR A 216 1.87 5.20 -2.72
C THR A 216 2.85 4.07 -3.02
N THR A 217 3.77 4.35 -3.93
CA THR A 217 4.86 3.47 -4.37
C THR A 217 6.21 4.11 -4.07
N LYS A 218 7.31 3.40 -4.29
CA LYS A 218 8.66 3.97 -4.16
C LYS A 218 8.87 5.28 -4.93
N SER A 219 8.25 5.45 -6.11
CA SER A 219 8.39 6.68 -6.91
C SER A 219 7.57 7.85 -6.41
N GLU A 220 6.57 7.62 -5.55
CA GLU A 220 5.57 8.61 -5.17
C GLU A 220 5.64 8.98 -3.68
N VAL A 221 6.24 8.14 -2.83
CA VAL A 221 6.24 8.33 -1.37
C VAL A 221 6.89 9.66 -0.95
N GLN A 222 7.86 10.13 -1.73
CA GLN A 222 8.51 11.44 -1.51
C GLN A 222 7.59 12.65 -1.77
N MET A 223 6.37 12.46 -2.27
CA MET A 223 5.35 13.51 -2.29
C MET A 223 4.81 13.82 -0.89
N TYR A 224 4.95 12.88 0.06
CA TYR A 224 4.39 13.00 1.41
C TYR A 224 5.45 13.11 2.50
N ILE A 225 6.61 12.48 2.33
CA ILE A 225 7.68 12.41 3.34
C ILE A 225 9.02 12.73 2.66
N ASP A 226 9.81 13.63 3.23
CA ASP A 226 11.13 13.95 2.68
C ASP A 226 12.11 12.78 2.80
N ALA A 227 13.11 12.74 1.91
CA ALA A 227 14.08 11.65 1.83
C ALA A 227 14.80 11.41 3.15
N GLU A 228 15.07 12.46 3.93
CA GLU A 228 15.75 12.39 5.24
C GLU A 228 14.94 11.69 6.34
N HIS A 229 13.62 11.53 6.15
CA HIS A 229 12.72 10.83 7.06
C HIS A 229 12.21 9.50 6.48
N LEU A 230 12.76 9.08 5.34
CA LEU A 230 12.42 7.82 4.68
C LEU A 230 13.58 6.83 4.77
N PRO A 231 13.30 5.55 5.04
CA PRO A 231 14.33 4.52 5.02
C PRO A 231 14.83 4.24 3.59
N PRO A 232 16.01 3.60 3.44
CA PRO A 232 16.67 3.48 2.13
C PRO A 232 15.90 2.59 1.14
N HIS A 233 15.15 1.59 1.62
CA HIS A 233 14.33 0.76 0.73
C HIS A 233 13.20 1.56 0.06
N MET A 234 12.71 2.61 0.74
CA MET A 234 11.73 3.57 0.22
C MET A 234 12.34 4.68 -0.63
N GLY A 235 13.66 4.67 -0.84
CA GLY A 235 14.37 5.69 -1.60
C GLY A 235 14.72 6.95 -0.79
N GLY A 236 14.71 6.86 0.55
CA GLY A 236 15.23 7.91 1.41
C GLY A 236 16.67 7.67 1.86
N THR A 237 17.12 8.50 2.80
CA THR A 237 18.48 8.54 3.34
C THR A 237 18.55 8.27 4.83
N ASP A 238 17.40 8.11 5.50
CA ASP A 238 17.31 7.84 6.93
C ASP A 238 17.89 6.44 7.25
N GLN A 239 18.93 6.38 8.07
CA GLN A 239 19.59 5.12 8.45
C GLN A 239 19.00 4.49 9.72
N PHE A 240 17.93 5.09 10.28
CA PHE A 240 17.31 4.63 11.51
C PHE A 240 16.95 3.14 11.48
N LYS A 241 17.40 2.42 12.51
CA LYS A 241 17.06 1.02 12.75
C LYS A 241 16.49 0.89 14.15
N TYR A 242 15.20 0.56 14.22
CA TYR A 242 14.54 0.28 15.48
C TYR A 242 15.27 -0.81 16.28
N SER A 243 15.47 -0.58 17.58
CA SER A 243 16.02 -1.55 18.55
C SER A 243 15.35 -1.39 19.92
N TYR A 244 15.34 -2.46 20.71
CA TYR A 244 14.76 -2.48 22.06
C TYR A 244 15.56 -3.38 23.02
N PRO A 245 15.79 -3.01 24.30
CA PRO A 245 15.40 -1.75 24.98
C PRO A 245 16.03 -0.51 24.32
N PRO A 246 15.41 0.67 24.44
CA PRO A 246 15.62 1.77 23.50
C PRO A 246 16.97 2.47 23.73
N LEU A 247 17.48 3.16 22.69
CA LEU A 247 17.86 4.54 22.94
C LEU A 247 16.53 5.31 23.07
N PRO A 248 16.19 5.81 24.26
CA PRO A 248 14.96 6.54 24.49
C PRO A 248 15.05 7.86 23.73
N ASP A 249 14.43 7.88 22.55
CA ASP A 249 14.46 8.95 21.55
C ASP A 249 15.83 9.17 20.89
N ASP A 250 15.92 9.02 19.56
CA ASP A 250 16.97 9.70 18.80
C ASP A 250 16.58 11.20 18.77
N ASP A 251 17.04 11.90 19.80
CA ASP A 251 17.12 13.35 20.05
C ASP A 251 15.92 14.28 19.70
N PHE A 252 15.22 14.69 20.77
CA PHE A 252 15.08 16.12 21.11
C PHE A 252 16.20 16.54 22.10
N GLN A 253 17.41 15.96 22.03
CA GLN A 253 18.58 16.51 22.71
C GLN A 253 19.18 17.61 21.83
N SER A 254 18.62 18.80 21.96
CA SER A 254 19.46 19.98 22.11
C SER A 254 19.10 20.55 23.47
N PRO A 255 20.08 20.88 24.35
CA PRO A 255 19.78 21.69 25.51
C PRO A 255 19.08 22.95 25.01
N ILE A 256 17.91 23.24 25.55
CA ILE A 256 17.44 24.62 25.58
C ILE A 256 18.56 25.36 26.30
N CYS A 257 19.27 26.24 25.59
CA CYS A 257 20.08 27.25 26.23
C CYS A 257 19.12 28.19 26.99
N GLU A 258 18.62 27.76 28.13
CA GLU A 258 18.19 28.65 29.20
C GLU A 258 19.46 29.25 29.78
N ASN A 259 19.88 30.35 29.15
CA ASN A 259 20.49 31.52 29.75
C ASN A 259 20.98 32.41 28.61
N GLY A 260 20.15 33.35 28.18
CA GLY A 260 20.67 34.69 27.92
C GLY A 260 20.40 35.55 29.15
N PRO A 261 21.11 36.67 29.37
CA PRO A 261 22.29 37.20 28.69
C PRO A 261 23.47 37.39 29.68
N ILE A 262 24.68 37.71 29.19
CA ILE A 262 25.53 38.81 29.70
C ILE A 262 26.76 38.93 28.79
N VAL A 263 27.00 40.18 28.42
CA VAL A 263 28.16 40.74 27.74
C VAL A 263 29.42 40.54 28.57
N SER A 264 30.50 40.06 27.96
CA SER A 264 31.84 40.59 28.26
C SER A 264 32.81 40.24 27.13
N GLU A 265 33.31 41.30 26.52
CA GLU A 265 34.51 41.39 25.72
C GLU A 265 35.72 40.83 26.52
N ASP A 266 36.60 40.06 25.87
CA ASP A 266 38.04 40.37 25.85
C ASP A 266 38.85 39.36 25.00
N GLU A 267 39.86 39.91 24.35
CA GLU A 267 40.78 39.33 23.35
C GLU A 267 41.87 38.40 23.91
N SER A 268 42.56 37.74 22.95
CA SER A 268 44.00 37.36 22.96
C SER A 268 44.39 36.16 23.86
N GLU A 269 45.32 35.25 23.55
CA GLU A 269 46.45 35.21 22.61
C GLU A 269 46.97 33.74 22.51
N ILE A 270 47.24 33.26 21.29
CA ILE A 270 48.39 32.46 20.79
C ILE A 270 49.06 31.39 21.73
N LYS A 271 49.12 30.12 21.29
CA LYS A 271 50.39 29.47 20.88
C LYS A 271 50.27 28.10 20.22
N ASP A 272 51.10 27.99 19.19
CA ASP A 272 51.41 26.89 18.29
C ASP A 272 51.90 25.61 18.97
N THR A 273 51.68 24.46 18.32
CA THR A 273 52.79 23.56 17.95
C THR A 273 52.38 22.69 16.75
N GLU A 274 52.85 23.05 15.56
CA GLU A 274 52.98 22.13 14.42
C GLU A 274 54.21 21.23 14.61
N SER A 275 54.14 20.00 14.12
CA SER A 275 55.33 19.25 13.69
C SER A 275 54.97 18.41 12.47
N GLU A 276 55.61 18.79 11.37
CA GLU A 276 55.56 18.20 10.03
C GLU A 276 56.15 16.78 9.98
N CYS A 277 55.71 15.96 9.02
CA CYS A 277 56.63 15.48 7.96
C CYS A 277 55.86 14.92 6.74
N LYS A 278 55.99 15.64 5.62
CA LYS A 278 55.91 15.19 4.20
C LYS A 278 57.01 14.12 3.93
N SER A 279 57.11 13.30 2.89
CA SER A 279 56.42 13.03 1.61
C SER A 279 57.15 11.84 0.93
N LEU A 280 56.59 11.35 -0.19
CA LEU A 280 57.22 10.85 -1.42
C LEU A 280 57.10 9.36 -1.77
N GLU A 281 56.44 9.20 -2.92
CA GLU A 281 56.34 8.03 -3.80
C GLU A 281 57.68 7.70 -4.48
N SER A 282 57.82 6.43 -4.89
CA SER A 282 58.59 6.03 -6.09
C SER A 282 58.30 4.57 -6.48
N SER A 283 57.45 4.42 -7.49
CA SER A 283 57.48 3.50 -8.65
C SER A 283 58.39 2.26 -8.66
N PHE A 284 57.81 1.12 -9.10
CA PHE A 284 58.40 0.23 -10.12
C PHE A 284 57.29 -0.40 -10.99
N ASN A 285 57.37 -0.16 -12.30
CA ASN A 285 56.63 -0.83 -13.37
C ASN A 285 57.33 -2.16 -13.75
N THR A 286 56.58 -3.14 -14.26
CA THR A 286 56.84 -3.80 -15.56
C THR A 286 55.62 -4.61 -16.01
N GLU A 287 55.18 -4.34 -17.24
CA GLU A 287 54.15 -5.02 -18.03
C GLU A 287 54.65 -6.35 -18.63
N ILE A 288 53.72 -7.30 -18.89
CA ILE A 288 53.79 -8.16 -20.09
C ILE A 288 52.40 -8.23 -20.73
N THR A 289 52.33 -7.70 -21.95
CA THR A 289 51.20 -7.74 -22.90
C THR A 289 51.23 -9.04 -23.72
N VAL A 290 50.07 -9.66 -24.00
CA VAL A 290 49.85 -10.42 -25.25
C VAL A 290 48.43 -10.17 -25.76
N LYS A 291 48.33 -9.51 -26.93
CA LYS A 291 47.14 -9.48 -27.81
C LYS A 291 47.31 -10.52 -28.92
N SER A 292 46.22 -11.15 -29.34
CA SER A 292 45.98 -11.76 -30.67
C SER A 292 44.58 -12.38 -30.70
N LYS A 293 43.86 -12.61 -31.79
CA LYS A 293 43.65 -11.96 -33.09
C LYS A 293 42.36 -12.61 -33.62
N LYS A 294 41.59 -11.86 -34.39
CA LYS A 294 40.31 -12.21 -35.05
C LYS A 294 40.43 -13.49 -35.90
N VAL A 295 39.50 -14.43 -35.79
CA VAL A 295 39.24 -15.47 -36.81
C VAL A 295 37.73 -15.69 -36.95
N ASN A 296 37.22 -15.53 -38.18
CA ASN A 296 35.93 -16.04 -38.62
C ASN A 296 36.10 -17.52 -39.00
N PHE A 297 35.15 -18.37 -38.63
CA PHE A 297 34.77 -19.55 -39.40
C PHE A 297 33.25 -19.68 -39.39
N ALA A 298 32.72 -19.90 -40.58
CA ALA A 298 31.32 -20.15 -40.89
C ALA A 298 31.07 -21.66 -41.03
N GLU A 299 29.77 -21.99 -41.10
CA GLU A 299 29.12 -23.25 -41.53
C GLU A 299 29.01 -24.36 -40.47
N GLU A 300 27.80 -24.55 -39.93
CA GLU A 300 26.70 -25.45 -40.39
C GLU A 300 26.90 -26.85 -39.79
N SER A 301 25.95 -27.60 -39.26
CA SER A 301 24.49 -27.72 -39.22
C SER A 301 24.25 -28.61 -37.96
N ASP A 302 23.10 -28.78 -37.31
CA ASP A 302 21.76 -29.01 -37.79
C ASP A 302 20.87 -29.12 -36.53
N ARG A 303 19.98 -28.16 -36.28
CA ARG A 303 18.71 -28.36 -35.57
C ARG A 303 17.71 -27.35 -36.10
N THR A 304 17.54 -27.42 -37.42
CA THR A 304 16.51 -26.68 -38.15
C THR A 304 15.21 -27.44 -38.05
N GLU A 305 14.52 -27.38 -36.92
CA GLU A 305 13.13 -27.88 -36.87
C GLU A 305 12.19 -27.20 -35.85
N SER A 306 12.39 -25.91 -35.56
CA SER A 306 11.36 -25.14 -34.83
C SER A 306 11.21 -23.65 -35.19
N LEU A 307 12.06 -23.10 -36.07
CA LEU A 307 12.08 -21.65 -36.36
C LEU A 307 11.18 -21.20 -37.54
N SER A 308 10.30 -22.04 -38.06
CA SER A 308 9.41 -21.65 -39.17
C SER A 308 8.09 -20.97 -38.76
N ARG A 309 7.84 -20.70 -37.46
CA ARG A 309 6.53 -20.17 -36.98
C ARG A 309 6.51 -18.76 -36.36
N LEU A 310 7.63 -18.03 -36.31
CA LEU A 310 7.69 -16.71 -35.64
C LEU A 310 8.19 -15.59 -36.56
N ARG A 311 7.41 -15.23 -37.59
CA ARG A 311 7.54 -13.89 -38.21
C ARG A 311 6.72 -12.89 -37.40
N GLY A 312 7.39 -11.95 -36.72
CA GLY A 312 6.77 -10.71 -36.24
C GLY A 312 7.01 -10.31 -34.78
N ALA A 313 7.54 -11.17 -33.91
CA ALA A 313 7.79 -10.83 -32.50
C ALA A 313 9.14 -10.10 -32.32
N ARG A 314 9.15 -8.95 -31.65
CA ARG A 314 10.38 -8.20 -31.33
C ARG A 314 11.20 -8.96 -30.28
N LYS A 315 12.53 -9.02 -30.46
CA LYS A 315 13.45 -9.57 -29.45
C LYS A 315 13.47 -8.68 -28.20
N PRO A 316 13.35 -9.24 -26.99
CA PRO A 316 13.32 -8.46 -25.75
C PRO A 316 14.68 -7.84 -25.41
N LEU A 317 14.67 -6.60 -24.90
CA LEU A 317 15.85 -5.73 -24.69
C LEU A 317 16.38 -5.73 -23.25
N THR A 318 15.61 -6.21 -22.28
CA THR A 318 15.93 -6.18 -20.84
C THR A 318 15.78 -7.57 -20.24
N THR A 319 16.55 -7.92 -19.22
CA THR A 319 16.46 -9.23 -18.56
C THR A 319 16.45 -9.09 -17.05
N PHE A 320 15.41 -9.63 -16.41
CA PHE A 320 15.33 -9.77 -14.97
C PHE A 320 16.22 -10.95 -14.54
N LYS A 321 17.11 -10.70 -13.57
CA LYS A 321 18.01 -11.71 -13.02
C LYS A 321 17.38 -12.33 -11.77
N GLY A 322 16.62 -13.40 -11.96
CA GLY A 322 16.08 -14.19 -10.87
C GLY A 322 17.06 -15.19 -10.28
N THR A 323 16.71 -15.75 -9.13
CA THR A 323 17.52 -16.78 -8.43
C THR A 323 17.46 -18.15 -9.11
N LEU A 324 16.37 -18.46 -9.84
CA LEU A 324 16.21 -19.72 -10.57
C LEU A 324 16.23 -19.52 -12.09
N LEU A 325 15.45 -18.54 -12.58
CA LEU A 325 15.36 -18.22 -14.00
C LEU A 325 15.71 -16.76 -14.25
N HIS A 326 16.41 -16.48 -15.34
CA HIS A 326 16.42 -15.15 -15.93
C HIS A 326 15.21 -14.99 -16.87
N VAL A 327 14.52 -13.86 -16.81
CA VAL A 327 13.29 -13.59 -17.58
C VAL A 327 13.50 -12.39 -18.50
N SER A 328 13.23 -12.54 -19.79
CA SER A 328 13.38 -11.49 -20.79
C SER A 328 12.10 -11.37 -21.61
N PRO A 329 11.40 -10.21 -21.66
CA PRO A 329 11.79 -8.91 -21.10
C PRO A 329 11.70 -8.86 -19.57
N ALA A 330 12.39 -7.89 -18.94
CA ALA A 330 12.52 -7.80 -17.48
C ALA A 330 11.29 -7.25 -16.75
N GLU A 331 10.46 -6.45 -17.41
CA GLU A 331 9.42 -5.68 -16.71
C GLU A 331 8.09 -5.62 -17.43
N GLU A 332 8.08 -5.57 -18.76
CA GLU A 332 6.87 -5.26 -19.52
C GLU A 332 6.75 -6.02 -20.85
N LEU A 333 5.51 -6.39 -21.17
CA LEU A 333 5.09 -6.91 -22.46
C LEU A 333 4.37 -5.79 -23.22
N ARG A 334 4.87 -5.46 -24.40
CA ARG A 334 4.35 -4.38 -25.23
C ARG A 334 3.39 -4.93 -26.28
N PHE A 335 2.17 -4.41 -26.30
CA PHE A 335 1.15 -4.77 -27.28
C PHE A 335 0.68 -3.53 -28.04
N GLY A 336 0.54 -3.65 -29.36
CA GLY A 336 0.10 -2.58 -30.25
C GLY A 336 -1.12 -2.95 -31.08
N SER A 337 -1.54 -2.04 -31.94
CA SER A 337 -2.71 -2.22 -32.81
C SER A 337 -2.44 -3.07 -34.04
N ARG A 338 -1.16 -3.22 -34.45
CA ARG A 338 -0.75 -4.00 -35.63
C ARG A 338 -0.74 -5.50 -35.31
N GLU A 339 -1.02 -6.34 -36.30
CA GLU A 339 -1.10 -7.80 -36.12
C GLU A 339 0.21 -8.43 -35.60
N THR A 340 1.36 -7.87 -35.98
CA THR A 340 2.69 -8.27 -35.46
C THR A 340 2.92 -7.81 -34.02
N GLU A 341 2.23 -6.76 -33.57
CA GLU A 341 2.34 -6.17 -32.24
C GLU A 341 1.32 -6.75 -31.26
N LYS A 342 0.46 -7.68 -31.71
CA LYS A 342 -0.42 -8.48 -30.85
C LYS A 342 0.29 -9.67 -30.21
N LYS A 343 1.57 -9.88 -30.50
CA LYS A 343 2.37 -11.01 -30.00
C LYS A 343 3.65 -10.51 -29.35
N CYS A 344 3.96 -11.04 -28.17
CA CYS A 344 5.18 -10.75 -27.44
C CYS A 344 5.87 -12.06 -27.05
N LEU A 345 7.20 -12.08 -27.11
CA LEU A 345 8.02 -13.23 -26.74
C LEU A 345 8.60 -13.01 -25.34
N VAL A 346 8.42 -14.00 -24.47
CA VAL A 346 9.07 -14.09 -23.16
C VAL A 346 10.06 -15.24 -23.21
N ILE A 347 11.32 -14.98 -22.91
CA ILE A 347 12.39 -15.97 -22.89
C ILE A 347 12.75 -16.22 -21.43
N LEU A 348 12.64 -17.48 -21.01
CA LEU A 348 13.11 -17.94 -19.70
C LEU A 348 14.45 -18.64 -19.90
N ASN A 349 15.45 -18.34 -19.08
CA ASN A 349 16.75 -19.01 -19.08
C ASN A 349 17.03 -19.60 -17.69
N ASN A 350 17.23 -20.91 -17.63
CA ASN A 350 17.55 -21.59 -16.37
C ASN A 350 19.03 -21.45 -16.02
N ILE A 351 19.31 -20.76 -14.91
CA ILE A 351 20.67 -20.51 -14.41
C ILE A 351 21.11 -21.49 -13.32
N THR A 352 20.23 -22.41 -12.93
CA THR A 352 20.51 -23.40 -11.89
C THR A 352 21.15 -24.66 -12.48
N LYS A 353 21.65 -25.52 -11.59
CA LYS A 353 22.23 -26.82 -11.98
C LYS A 353 21.17 -27.91 -12.12
N ASN A 354 19.94 -27.66 -11.69
CA ASN A 354 18.84 -28.62 -11.71
C ASN A 354 17.73 -28.17 -12.68
N GLN A 355 16.82 -29.09 -13.01
CA GLN A 355 15.67 -28.79 -13.84
C GLN A 355 14.73 -27.84 -13.09
N VAL A 356 14.17 -26.84 -13.78
CA VAL A 356 13.24 -25.88 -13.19
C VAL A 356 11.87 -26.01 -13.83
N ALA A 357 10.84 -26.28 -13.04
CA ALA A 357 9.46 -26.18 -13.49
C ALA A 357 9.02 -24.71 -13.51
N PHE A 358 8.31 -24.30 -14.56
CA PHE A 358 7.72 -22.96 -14.63
C PHE A 358 6.23 -22.99 -14.96
N LYS A 359 5.56 -21.91 -14.57
CA LYS A 359 4.15 -21.64 -14.88
C LYS A 359 3.93 -20.16 -15.11
N VAL A 360 3.25 -19.81 -16.19
CA VAL A 360 2.89 -18.43 -16.53
C VAL A 360 1.38 -18.25 -16.45
N ARG A 361 0.94 -17.27 -15.67
CA ARG A 361 -0.47 -16.89 -15.51
C ARG A 361 -0.70 -15.44 -15.91
N THR A 362 -1.92 -15.12 -16.30
CA THR A 362 -2.34 -13.75 -16.61
C THR A 362 -3.60 -13.39 -15.82
N THR A 363 -3.78 -12.10 -15.50
CA THR A 363 -5.00 -11.57 -14.88
C THR A 363 -6.16 -11.42 -15.87
N ALA A 364 -5.92 -11.59 -17.18
CA ALA A 364 -6.93 -11.48 -18.23
C ALA A 364 -6.85 -12.68 -19.21
N PRO A 365 -7.11 -13.92 -18.73
CA PRO A 365 -6.99 -15.15 -19.54
C PRO A 365 -7.93 -15.19 -20.75
N GLU A 366 -8.99 -14.40 -20.75
CA GLU A 366 -9.91 -14.22 -21.87
C GLU A 366 -9.32 -13.41 -23.02
N LYS A 367 -8.35 -12.52 -22.74
CA LYS A 367 -7.70 -11.65 -23.74
C LYS A 367 -6.42 -12.27 -24.29
N TYR A 368 -5.65 -12.91 -23.42
CA TYR A 368 -4.31 -13.42 -23.74
C TYR A 368 -4.25 -14.93 -23.71
N ARG A 369 -3.51 -15.50 -24.66
CA ARG A 369 -3.11 -16.90 -24.61
C ARG A 369 -1.60 -17.00 -24.59
N VAL A 370 -1.12 -17.82 -23.67
CA VAL A 370 0.28 -18.01 -23.31
C VAL A 370 0.68 -19.43 -23.71
N LYS A 371 1.74 -19.58 -24.51
CA LYS A 371 2.19 -20.87 -25.03
C LYS A 371 3.72 -21.01 -25.00
N PRO A 372 4.28 -21.97 -24.26
CA PRO A 372 3.63 -22.82 -23.25
C PRO A 372 3.22 -22.00 -22.00
N SER A 373 2.13 -22.37 -21.34
CA SER A 373 1.72 -21.75 -20.06
C SER A 373 2.30 -22.47 -18.83
N SER A 374 2.81 -23.69 -19.00
CA SER A 374 3.58 -24.42 -17.99
C SER A 374 4.42 -25.50 -18.67
N SER A 375 5.67 -25.67 -18.24
CA SER A 375 6.60 -26.71 -18.71
C SER A 375 7.79 -26.79 -17.74
N THR A 376 8.75 -27.66 -18.03
CA THR A 376 10.08 -27.68 -17.42
C THR A 376 11.10 -26.96 -18.30
N CYS A 377 12.21 -26.55 -17.70
CA CYS A 377 13.36 -25.92 -18.34
C CYS A 377 14.64 -26.59 -17.81
N GLU A 378 15.41 -27.21 -18.70
CA GLU A 378 16.65 -27.92 -18.36
C GLU A 378 17.75 -26.96 -17.87
N PRO A 379 18.74 -27.44 -17.08
CA PRO A 379 19.88 -26.64 -16.66
C PRO A 379 20.57 -25.95 -17.85
N GLY A 380 20.75 -24.63 -17.79
CA GLY A 380 21.38 -23.83 -18.83
C GLY A 380 20.58 -23.65 -20.14
N ALA A 381 19.36 -24.20 -20.21
CA ALA A 381 18.52 -24.08 -21.40
C ALA A 381 17.64 -22.83 -21.37
N ASN A 382 17.18 -22.44 -22.57
CA ASN A 382 16.20 -21.38 -22.76
C ASN A 382 14.85 -21.95 -23.19
N VAL A 383 13.76 -21.34 -22.73
CA VAL A 383 12.40 -21.63 -23.16
C VAL A 383 11.71 -20.37 -23.65
N ASP A 384 11.21 -20.45 -24.87
CA ASP A 384 10.48 -19.38 -25.55
C ASP A 384 8.98 -19.52 -25.27
N ILE A 385 8.40 -18.48 -24.69
CA ILE A 385 6.99 -18.38 -24.34
C ILE A 385 6.35 -17.28 -25.20
N LEU A 386 5.40 -17.67 -26.04
CA LEU A 386 4.64 -16.76 -26.87
C LEU A 386 3.38 -16.32 -26.13
N VAL A 387 3.29 -15.01 -25.86
CA VAL A 387 2.08 -14.36 -25.36
C VAL A 387 1.40 -13.65 -26.51
N SER A 388 0.17 -14.03 -26.82
CA SER A 388 -0.61 -13.42 -27.90
C SER A 388 -1.88 -12.75 -27.34
N LEU A 389 -2.33 -11.66 -27.96
CA LEU A 389 -3.60 -10.97 -27.71
C LEU A 389 -4.63 -11.39 -28.78
N HIS A 390 -5.83 -11.79 -28.38
CA HIS A 390 -6.82 -12.47 -29.26
C HIS A 390 -8.19 -11.78 -29.20
N GLY A 391 -9.13 -12.19 -30.05
CA GLY A 391 -10.57 -11.93 -29.84
C GLY A 391 -11.04 -10.49 -30.01
N GLY A 392 -10.29 -9.64 -30.71
CA GLY A 392 -10.63 -8.22 -30.87
C GLY A 392 -10.47 -7.40 -29.57
N PHE A 393 -9.97 -8.01 -28.50
CA PHE A 393 -9.67 -7.33 -27.25
C PHE A 393 -8.48 -6.38 -27.42
N GLN A 394 -8.49 -5.29 -26.65
CA GLN A 394 -7.37 -4.37 -26.53
C GLN A 394 -6.58 -4.68 -25.26
N ALA A 395 -5.26 -4.54 -25.35
CA ALA A 395 -4.40 -4.62 -24.19
C ALA A 395 -4.69 -3.48 -23.20
N SER A 396 -4.66 -3.77 -21.91
CA SER A 396 -4.85 -2.77 -20.85
C SER A 396 -3.58 -2.62 -20.01
N PRO A 397 -3.20 -1.39 -19.61
CA PRO A 397 -2.11 -1.16 -18.64
C PRO A 397 -2.37 -1.80 -17.26
N GLN A 398 -3.58 -2.29 -17.00
CA GLN A 398 -3.94 -3.02 -15.78
C GLN A 398 -3.69 -4.53 -15.90
N ASP A 399 -3.51 -5.07 -17.11
CA ASP A 399 -3.26 -6.49 -17.31
C ASP A 399 -1.85 -6.85 -16.79
N ARG A 400 -1.72 -8.02 -16.15
CA ARG A 400 -0.47 -8.50 -15.54
C ARG A 400 -0.21 -9.95 -15.92
N PHE A 401 1.07 -10.31 -15.98
CA PHE A 401 1.52 -11.69 -16.15
C PHE A 401 2.43 -12.07 -14.99
N LEU A 402 2.29 -13.29 -14.49
CA LEU A 402 3.09 -13.85 -13.40
C LEU A 402 3.82 -15.08 -13.90
N VAL A 403 5.15 -15.03 -13.89
CA VAL A 403 6.03 -16.18 -14.07
C VAL A 403 6.34 -16.75 -12.69
N MET A 404 6.03 -18.02 -12.50
CA MET A 404 6.39 -18.79 -11.32
C MET A 404 7.42 -19.83 -11.72
N ALA A 405 8.45 -20.05 -10.91
CA ALA A 405 9.49 -21.04 -11.14
C ALA A 405 9.87 -21.74 -9.83
N ALA A 406 10.14 -23.03 -9.90
CA ALA A 406 10.67 -23.79 -8.76
C ALA A 406 11.60 -24.90 -9.25
N GLU A 407 12.68 -25.11 -8.52
CA GLU A 407 13.68 -26.13 -8.80
C GLU A 407 13.11 -27.54 -8.53
N MET A 408 13.43 -28.49 -9.40
CA MET A 408 13.03 -29.89 -9.31
C MET A 408 14.22 -30.75 -8.90
N GLU A 409 13.99 -31.69 -7.99
CA GLU A 409 15.04 -32.61 -7.53
C GLU A 409 15.34 -33.66 -8.61
N PRO A 410 16.62 -34.00 -8.86
CA PRO A 410 17.06 -34.84 -9.97
C PRO A 410 16.56 -36.31 -9.94
N ASN A 411 15.99 -36.77 -8.84
CA ASN A 411 15.47 -38.15 -8.68
C ASN A 411 13.95 -38.28 -8.84
N ALA A 412 13.25 -37.20 -9.19
CA ALA A 412 11.82 -37.25 -9.49
C ALA A 412 11.63 -37.65 -10.97
N GLY A 413 11.63 -38.94 -11.27
CA GLY A 413 11.30 -39.45 -12.61
C GLY A 413 9.98 -38.85 -13.12
N THR A 414 9.92 -38.49 -14.41
CA THR A 414 8.80 -37.80 -15.12
C THR A 414 7.58 -37.47 -14.25
N SER A 415 7.74 -36.51 -13.34
CA SER A 415 6.71 -36.16 -12.37
C SER A 415 5.65 -35.31 -13.06
N ASP A 416 4.36 -35.63 -12.88
CA ASP A 416 3.26 -34.78 -13.32
C ASP A 416 3.44 -33.38 -12.71
N LEU A 417 3.63 -32.37 -13.57
CA LEU A 417 3.79 -30.97 -13.14
C LEU A 417 2.65 -30.53 -12.23
N SER A 418 1.44 -31.08 -12.41
CA SER A 418 0.28 -30.78 -11.58
C SER A 418 0.45 -31.25 -10.14
N GLN A 419 1.13 -32.38 -9.94
CA GLN A 419 1.46 -32.91 -8.61
C GLN A 419 2.62 -32.14 -7.98
N PHE A 420 3.68 -31.86 -8.74
CA PHE A 420 4.81 -31.04 -8.28
C PHE A 420 4.35 -29.69 -7.70
N TRP A 421 3.46 -28.97 -8.39
CA TRP A 421 2.95 -27.69 -7.92
C TRP A 421 2.06 -27.77 -6.66
N LYS A 422 1.58 -28.97 -6.28
CA LYS A 422 0.85 -29.19 -5.02
C LYS A 422 1.80 -29.43 -3.85
N GLU A 423 2.94 -30.07 -4.12
CA GLU A 423 3.91 -30.52 -3.10
C GLU A 423 4.98 -29.46 -2.81
N VAL A 424 5.34 -28.64 -3.80
CA VAL A 424 6.39 -27.64 -3.65
C VAL A 424 6.04 -26.56 -2.61
N SER A 425 6.95 -26.33 -1.66
CA SER A 425 6.78 -25.29 -0.64
C SER A 425 6.77 -23.91 -1.27
N LYS A 426 5.80 -23.08 -0.87
CA LYS A 426 5.65 -21.70 -1.38
C LYS A 426 6.90 -20.83 -1.19
N SER A 427 7.70 -21.11 -0.15
CA SER A 427 8.97 -20.41 0.11
C SER A 427 10.07 -20.68 -0.94
N LYS A 428 9.96 -21.78 -1.69
CA LYS A 428 10.91 -22.18 -2.74
C LYS A 428 10.48 -21.73 -4.13
N ILE A 429 9.33 -21.05 -4.25
CA ILE A 429 8.81 -20.58 -5.53
C ILE A 429 9.34 -19.18 -5.80
N MET A 430 10.07 -19.04 -6.90
CA MET A 430 10.44 -17.76 -7.47
C MET A 430 9.23 -17.19 -8.23
N GLU A 431 8.88 -15.94 -7.94
CA GLU A 431 7.83 -15.20 -8.65
C GLU A 431 8.41 -13.98 -9.36
N HIS A 432 8.00 -13.76 -10.60
CA HIS A 432 8.35 -12.56 -11.36
C HIS A 432 7.13 -12.02 -12.13
N ARG A 433 6.88 -10.72 -12.02
CA ARG A 433 5.70 -10.06 -12.59
C ARG A 433 6.07 -9.18 -13.77
N LEU A 434 5.33 -9.36 -14.87
CA LEU A 434 5.44 -8.55 -16.08
C LEU A 434 4.17 -7.69 -16.22
N ARG A 435 4.35 -6.40 -16.48
CA ARG A 435 3.27 -5.45 -16.76
C ARG A 435 2.91 -5.47 -18.25
N CYS A 436 1.69 -5.06 -18.57
CA CYS A 436 1.29 -4.83 -19.95
C CYS A 436 1.45 -3.34 -20.29
N HIS A 437 2.06 -3.04 -21.44
CA HIS A 437 2.21 -1.69 -21.97
C HIS A 437 1.53 -1.60 -23.34
N VAL A 438 0.73 -0.56 -23.54
CA VAL A 438 -0.03 -0.34 -24.78
C VAL A 438 0.74 0.65 -25.65
N LEU A 439 1.14 0.22 -26.84
CA LEU A 439 1.79 1.11 -27.81
C LEU A 439 0.76 2.07 -28.40
N GLU A 440 0.98 3.37 -28.22
CA GLU A 440 0.17 4.39 -28.89
C GLU A 440 0.42 4.38 -30.41
N PRO A 441 -0.62 4.56 -31.25
CA PRO A 441 -0.41 4.80 -32.66
C PRO A 441 0.35 6.12 -32.86
N PRO A 442 1.32 6.18 -33.80
CA PRO A 442 2.10 7.40 -34.01
C PRO A 442 1.19 8.57 -34.38
N LYS A 443 1.24 9.64 -33.58
CA LYS A 443 0.60 10.92 -33.90
C LYS A 443 1.27 11.48 -35.16
N SER A 444 0.48 11.78 -36.18
CA SER A 444 0.94 12.52 -37.36
C SER A 444 1.43 13.90 -36.93
N ILE A 445 2.72 14.14 -37.18
CA ILE A 445 3.38 15.44 -37.03
C ILE A 445 2.78 16.40 -38.05
N LEU A 446 2.17 17.49 -37.60
CA LEU A 446 2.13 18.77 -38.30
C LEU A 446 1.82 19.90 -37.30
N SER A 447 2.56 21.00 -37.49
CA SER A 447 2.57 22.32 -36.84
C SER A 447 3.09 22.44 -35.40
N SER A 448 4.42 22.51 -35.32
CA SER A 448 5.12 23.49 -34.47
C SER A 448 5.12 24.87 -35.14
N SER A 449 4.67 25.94 -34.46
CA SER A 449 5.37 27.24 -34.41
C SER A 449 4.67 28.27 -33.52
N ASN A 450 5.46 28.79 -32.58
CA ASN A 450 5.56 30.13 -32.02
C ASN A 450 4.47 30.75 -31.12
N GLU A 451 5.02 31.28 -30.02
CA GLU A 451 4.45 32.14 -28.99
C GLU A 451 3.68 33.34 -29.54
N SER A 452 2.56 33.68 -28.90
CA SER A 452 2.37 34.98 -28.25
C SER A 452 1.06 35.00 -27.46
N ILE A 453 1.14 35.62 -26.29
CA ILE A 453 0.02 35.87 -25.39
C ILE A 453 -0.89 36.94 -26.04
N SER A 454 -2.14 36.58 -26.32
CA SER A 454 -3.26 37.54 -26.34
C SER A 454 -4.55 36.83 -25.96
N VAL A 455 -5.17 37.31 -24.89
CA VAL A 455 -6.43 36.85 -24.33
C VAL A 455 -7.57 37.07 -25.33
N THR A 456 -8.28 35.99 -25.69
CA THR A 456 -9.65 36.06 -26.23
C THR A 456 -10.44 34.82 -25.80
N SER A 457 -11.39 35.06 -24.91
CA SER A 457 -12.28 34.11 -24.26
C SER A 457 -13.45 33.68 -25.16
N THR A 458 -13.23 32.73 -26.07
CA THR A 458 -14.34 32.05 -26.79
C THR A 458 -14.10 30.58 -27.13
N SER A 459 -12.86 30.04 -27.06
CA SER A 459 -12.57 28.63 -27.42
C SER A 459 -12.86 27.65 -26.27
N ASP A 460 -12.53 28.00 -25.03
CA ASP A 460 -12.63 27.08 -23.88
C ASP A 460 -14.09 26.73 -23.52
N ALA A 461 -15.03 27.64 -23.79
CA ALA A 461 -16.46 27.41 -23.55
C ALA A 461 -17.04 26.34 -24.49
N HIS A 462 -16.57 26.30 -25.75
CA HIS A 462 -17.04 25.32 -26.73
C HIS A 462 -16.50 23.91 -26.42
N ASP A 463 -15.25 23.80 -25.98
CA ASP A 463 -14.66 22.54 -25.56
C ASP A 463 -15.29 22.01 -24.27
N LEU A 464 -15.59 22.90 -23.32
CA LEU A 464 -16.31 22.56 -22.10
C LEU A 464 -17.74 22.08 -22.40
N GLN A 465 -18.44 22.74 -23.32
CA GLN A 465 -19.80 22.36 -23.74
C GLN A 465 -19.82 21.03 -24.51
N THR A 466 -18.77 20.76 -25.30
CA THR A 466 -18.58 19.46 -25.97
C THR A 466 -18.28 18.35 -24.96
N ALA A 467 -17.44 18.60 -23.95
CA ALA A 467 -17.16 17.66 -22.88
C ALA A 467 -18.42 17.36 -22.05
N LEU A 468 -19.21 18.39 -21.73
CA LEU A 468 -20.46 18.25 -20.98
C LEU A 468 -21.50 17.44 -21.77
N THR A 469 -21.63 17.68 -23.08
CA THR A 469 -22.51 16.88 -23.95
C THR A 469 -22.07 15.41 -24.04
N ARG A 470 -20.77 15.15 -24.08
CA ARG A 470 -20.22 13.77 -24.03
C ARG A 470 -20.51 13.10 -22.68
N ILE A 471 -20.37 13.83 -21.58
CA ILE A 471 -20.69 13.29 -20.24
C ILE A 471 -22.18 12.96 -20.15
N MET A 472 -23.07 13.89 -20.54
CA MET A 472 -24.52 13.66 -20.52
C MET A 472 -24.93 12.44 -21.36
N THR A 473 -24.38 12.30 -22.57
CA THR A 473 -24.67 11.13 -23.42
C THR A 473 -24.16 9.82 -22.82
N THR A 474 -22.99 9.82 -22.15
CA THR A 474 -22.51 8.63 -21.44
C THR A 474 -23.36 8.29 -20.22
N THR A 475 -23.82 9.29 -19.47
CA THR A 475 -24.70 9.12 -18.32
C THR A 475 -26.05 8.54 -18.74
N SER A 476 -26.70 9.10 -19.76
CA SER A 476 -27.97 8.57 -20.28
C SER A 476 -27.82 7.14 -20.82
N ARG A 477 -26.68 6.81 -21.45
CA ARG A 477 -26.39 5.44 -21.89
C ARG A 477 -26.22 4.48 -20.71
N LEU A 478 -25.61 4.92 -19.61
CA LEU A 478 -25.48 4.13 -18.38
C LEU A 478 -26.83 3.91 -17.70
N GLU A 479 -27.66 4.94 -17.62
CA GLU A 479 -29.03 4.84 -17.10
C GLU A 479 -29.86 3.84 -17.91
N GLN A 480 -29.78 3.90 -19.24
CA GLN A 480 -30.46 2.93 -20.11
C GLN A 480 -29.97 1.49 -19.87
N LYS A 481 -28.66 1.29 -19.65
CA LYS A 481 -28.10 -0.03 -19.32
C LYS A 481 -28.54 -0.50 -17.93
N LEU A 482 -28.63 0.41 -16.95
CA LEU A 482 -29.11 0.12 -15.61
C LEU A 482 -30.60 -0.29 -15.62
N GLU A 483 -31.44 0.47 -16.33
CA GLU A 483 -32.86 0.13 -16.53
C GLU A 483 -33.04 -1.23 -17.22
N THR A 484 -32.24 -1.50 -18.26
CA THR A 484 -32.26 -2.82 -18.92
C THR A 484 -31.85 -3.93 -17.95
N CYS A 485 -30.85 -3.71 -17.12
CA CYS A 485 -30.38 -4.69 -16.13
C CYS A 485 -31.43 -4.94 -15.04
N LEU A 486 -32.07 -3.89 -14.53
CA LEU A 486 -33.18 -3.98 -13.58
C LEU A 486 -34.38 -4.72 -14.18
N TRP A 487 -34.68 -4.48 -15.46
CA TRP A 487 -35.73 -5.19 -16.17
C TRP A 487 -35.42 -6.69 -16.30
N VAL A 488 -34.20 -7.05 -16.73
CA VAL A 488 -33.75 -8.45 -16.79
C VAL A 488 -33.79 -9.11 -15.42
N GLN A 489 -33.36 -8.41 -14.36
CA GLN A 489 -33.42 -8.91 -12.99
C GLN A 489 -34.86 -9.21 -12.55
N LYS A 490 -35.81 -8.31 -12.85
CA LYS A 490 -37.24 -8.53 -12.56
C LYS A 490 -37.79 -9.73 -13.32
N VAL A 491 -37.46 -9.88 -14.60
CA VAL A 491 -37.87 -11.05 -15.41
C VAL A 491 -37.32 -12.35 -14.83
N LEU A 492 -36.04 -12.38 -14.45
CA LEU A 492 -35.43 -13.56 -13.82
C LEU A 492 -36.09 -13.92 -12.49
N LEU A 493 -36.41 -12.93 -11.64
CA LEU A 493 -37.13 -13.16 -10.38
C LEU A 493 -38.50 -13.79 -10.59
N VAL A 494 -39.25 -13.33 -11.61
CA VAL A 494 -40.54 -13.92 -11.97
C VAL A 494 -40.36 -15.36 -12.45
N MET A 495 -39.39 -15.63 -13.33
CA MET A 495 -39.11 -16.97 -13.84
C MET A 495 -38.74 -17.94 -12.71
N VAL A 496 -37.88 -17.53 -11.78
CA VAL A 496 -37.51 -18.34 -10.60
C VAL A 496 -38.74 -18.60 -9.71
N SER A 497 -39.60 -17.61 -9.52
CA SER A 497 -40.82 -17.76 -8.72
C SER A 497 -41.80 -18.76 -9.35
N VAL A 498 -41.94 -18.74 -10.68
CA VAL A 498 -42.77 -19.72 -11.43
C VAL A 498 -42.19 -21.13 -11.32
N LEU A 499 -40.87 -21.28 -11.47
CA LEU A 499 -40.20 -22.58 -11.32
C LEU A 499 -40.36 -23.14 -9.90
N MET A 500 -40.23 -22.29 -8.89
CA MET A 500 -40.48 -22.64 -7.49
C MET A 500 -41.92 -23.11 -7.31
N ALA A 501 -42.92 -22.36 -7.80
CA ALA A 501 -44.33 -22.76 -7.71
C ALA A 501 -44.61 -24.10 -8.39
N PHE A 502 -44.01 -24.35 -9.57
CA PHE A 502 -44.14 -25.63 -10.27
C PHE A 502 -43.49 -26.78 -9.49
N SER A 503 -42.30 -26.55 -8.90
CA SER A 503 -41.64 -27.54 -8.04
C SER A 503 -42.45 -27.86 -6.78
N PHE A 504 -43.07 -26.86 -6.15
CA PHE A 504 -43.96 -27.08 -5.01
C PHE A 504 -45.23 -27.84 -5.40
N SER A 505 -45.84 -27.52 -6.53
CA SER A 505 -47.05 -28.20 -7.02
C SER A 505 -46.78 -29.68 -7.36
N THR A 506 -45.64 -29.96 -7.98
CA THR A 506 -45.21 -31.34 -8.30
C THR A 506 -44.88 -32.13 -7.03
N MET A 507 -44.15 -31.53 -6.07
CA MET A 507 -43.90 -32.16 -4.77
C MET A 507 -45.20 -32.41 -3.99
N TYR A 508 -46.15 -31.46 -4.00
CA TYR A 508 -47.45 -31.62 -3.32
C TYR A 508 -48.29 -32.73 -3.96
N SER A 509 -48.29 -32.83 -5.30
CA SER A 509 -49.01 -33.89 -6.01
C SER A 509 -48.40 -35.27 -5.75
N LEU A 510 -47.07 -35.36 -5.65
CA LEU A 510 -46.35 -36.58 -5.27
C LEU A 510 -46.56 -36.97 -3.80
N TRP A 511 -46.76 -36.01 -2.90
CA TRP A 511 -47.06 -36.28 -1.50
C TRP A 511 -48.49 -36.77 -1.28
N ARG A 512 -49.42 -36.38 -2.14
CA ARG A 512 -50.84 -36.75 -2.06
C ARG A 512 -51.18 -38.07 -2.75
N SER A 513 -50.38 -38.48 -3.74
CA SER A 513 -50.43 -39.81 -4.37
C SER A 513 -49.74 -40.84 -3.51
#